data_AF-A0A945RMA6-F1
#
_entry.id   AF-A0A945RMA6-F1
#
_cell.length_a   1.000
_cell.length_b   1.000
_cell.length_c   1.000
_cell.angle_alpha   90.00
_cell.angle_beta   90.00
_cell.angle_gamma   90.00
#
_symmetry.space_group_name_H-M   'P 1'
#
loop_
_entity.id
_entity.type
_entity.pdbx_description
1 polymer ?
#
loop_
_entity_poly.entity_id
_entity_poly.type
_entity_poly.pdbx_seq_one_letter_code
_entity_poly.pdbx_strand_id
1 'polypeptide(L)'
;MNEFLGIDPSIPIFHLVPFIVFSPIFFLVLYHLGLKEIINPSAEVREQKRLFKEEKARQANDRHAKIKASGLKMKVARKTPLQLLGQTIFFALFALLVVYFSSSPVYVAHPPEQAQVMLSFTHAGQHREECKKRTREELAKLAANMRAPMKCSRERWPLIIDLALDGKNVYRGAARPAGLSKDGHSSFYQQFPVTAGKHRVKVGMWDSRDTVSPGDHDFILERDVDLAAREILVIGFDNAAGHFTLE
;
A
#
# COMPACT_ATOMS: atom_id res chain seq x y z
N MET A 1 7.98 7.96 36.31
CA MET A 1 8.76 6.71 36.41
C MET A 1 10.28 6.90 36.28
N ASN A 2 10.77 7.98 35.65
CA ASN A 2 12.22 8.20 35.48
C ASN A 2 12.94 8.80 36.71
N GLU A 3 12.20 9.29 37.71
CA GLU A 3 12.77 9.89 38.92
C GLU A 3 13.13 8.85 40.01
N PHE A 4 12.62 7.61 39.88
CA PHE A 4 12.80 6.56 40.90
C PHE A 4 14.12 5.77 40.75
N LEU A 5 14.86 5.95 39.64
CA LEU A 5 16.07 5.18 39.33
C LEU A 5 17.37 6.01 39.26
N GLY A 6 17.31 7.33 39.45
CA GLY A 6 18.51 8.18 39.54
C GLY A 6 19.39 8.20 38.28
N ILE A 7 18.81 7.97 37.09
CA ILE A 7 19.54 7.97 35.82
C ILE A 7 19.19 9.26 35.05
N ASP A 8 20.24 9.92 34.55
CA ASP A 8 20.22 11.18 33.80
C ASP A 8 19.10 11.22 32.72
N PRO A 9 18.26 12.28 32.65
CA PRO A 9 17.12 12.35 31.73
C PRO A 9 17.50 12.49 30.24
N SER A 10 18.79 12.58 29.92
CA SER A 10 19.32 12.68 28.56
C SER A 10 19.55 11.34 27.87
N ILE A 11 19.50 10.21 28.61
CA ILE A 11 19.72 8.87 28.04
C ILE A 11 18.36 8.29 27.63
N PRO A 12 18.14 7.90 26.36
CA PRO A 12 16.89 7.31 25.92
C PRO A 12 16.84 5.83 26.34
N ILE A 13 16.72 5.60 27.65
CA ILE A 13 16.65 4.27 28.29
C ILE A 13 15.55 3.42 27.65
N PHE A 14 14.47 4.04 27.20
CA PHE A 14 13.37 3.39 26.49
C PHE A 14 13.82 2.63 25.23
N HIS A 15 14.86 3.10 24.53
CA HIS A 15 15.42 2.39 23.38
C HIS A 15 16.37 1.25 23.77
N LEU A 16 16.96 1.28 24.96
CA LEU A 16 17.88 0.24 25.45
C LEU A 16 17.15 -0.94 26.10
N VAL A 17 16.00 -0.70 26.73
CA VAL A 17 15.19 -1.74 27.39
C VAL A 17 14.84 -2.91 26.45
N PRO A 18 14.38 -2.70 25.20
CA PRO A 18 14.16 -3.78 24.26
C PRO A 18 15.43 -4.59 23.96
N PHE A 19 16.58 -3.94 23.78
CA PHE A 19 17.82 -4.66 23.52
C PHE A 19 18.26 -5.51 24.72
N ILE A 20 18.10 -5.02 25.95
CA ILE A 20 18.50 -5.76 27.16
C ILE A 20 17.58 -6.96 27.39
N VAL A 21 16.27 -6.78 27.20
CA VAL A 21 15.27 -7.83 27.45
C VAL A 21 15.24 -8.86 26.31
N PHE A 22 15.32 -8.43 25.06
CA PHE A 22 15.18 -9.32 23.90
C PHE A 22 16.51 -9.86 23.37
N SER A 23 17.67 -9.24 23.63
CA SER A 23 18.96 -9.79 23.16
C SER A 23 19.22 -11.21 23.68
N PRO A 24 19.04 -11.54 24.98
CA PRO A 24 19.29 -12.89 25.47
C PRO A 24 18.46 -13.95 24.74
N ILE A 25 17.18 -13.63 24.46
CA ILE A 25 16.27 -14.50 23.73
C ILE A 25 16.70 -14.61 22.26
N PHE A 26 17.02 -13.49 21.62
CA PHE A 26 17.47 -13.43 20.23
C PHE A 26 18.76 -14.23 20.00
N PHE A 27 19.75 -14.09 20.89
CA PHE A 27 20.99 -14.84 20.82
C PHE A 27 20.78 -16.34 21.10
N LEU A 28 19.87 -16.70 22.02
CA LEU A 28 19.51 -18.11 22.26
C LEU A 28 18.87 -18.74 21.02
N VAL A 29 17.96 -18.02 20.37
CA VAL A 29 17.31 -18.44 19.13
C VAL A 29 18.33 -18.58 17.99
N LEU A 30 19.23 -17.60 17.80
CA LEU A 30 20.31 -17.69 16.82
C LEU A 30 21.27 -18.86 17.10
N TYR A 31 21.56 -19.12 18.37
CA TYR A 31 22.40 -20.23 18.78
C TYR A 31 21.78 -21.57 18.36
N HIS A 32 20.48 -21.75 18.60
CA HIS A 32 19.75 -22.96 18.22
C HIS A 32 19.44 -23.08 16.72
N LEU A 33 19.26 -21.97 16.01
CA LEU A 33 18.98 -21.97 14.56
C LEU A 33 20.19 -22.32 13.68
N GLY A 34 21.41 -22.32 14.22
CA GLY A 34 22.56 -22.77 13.44
C GLY A 34 23.93 -22.35 13.94
N LEU A 35 24.04 -21.36 14.85
CA LEU A 35 25.36 -20.95 15.36
C LEU A 35 26.04 -22.11 16.11
N LYS A 36 25.25 -22.96 16.78
CA LYS A 36 25.74 -24.17 17.45
C LYS A 36 26.49 -25.10 16.49
N GLU A 37 25.99 -25.30 15.26
CA GLU A 37 26.62 -26.17 14.26
C GLU A 37 27.86 -25.55 13.60
N ILE A 38 28.00 -24.22 13.65
CA ILE A 38 29.21 -23.52 13.18
C ILE A 38 30.32 -23.65 14.21
N ILE A 39 30.00 -23.42 15.49
CA ILE A 39 30.98 -23.39 16.59
C ILE A 39 31.37 -24.81 17.02
N ASN A 40 30.40 -25.71 17.18
CA ASN A 40 30.64 -27.10 17.55
C ASN A 40 29.81 -28.04 16.66
N PRO A 41 30.27 -28.31 15.42
CA PRO A 41 29.54 -29.16 14.49
C PRO A 41 29.37 -30.56 15.06
N SER A 42 28.16 -31.12 14.87
CA SER A 42 27.86 -32.50 15.20
C SER A 42 28.80 -33.48 14.49
N ALA A 43 28.91 -34.71 15.01
CA ALA A 43 29.79 -35.72 14.43
C ALA A 43 29.47 -35.99 12.94
N GLU A 44 28.18 -35.98 12.58
CA GLU A 44 27.70 -36.16 11.20
C GLU A 44 28.14 -35.02 10.28
N VAL A 45 27.99 -33.76 10.70
CA VAL A 45 28.42 -32.59 9.90
C VAL A 45 29.93 -32.58 9.72
N ARG A 46 30.69 -33.03 10.72
CA ARG A 46 32.14 -33.16 10.65
C ARG A 46 32.55 -34.22 9.62
N GLU A 47 31.84 -35.34 9.59
CA GLU A 47 32.06 -36.41 8.62
C GLU A 47 31.69 -35.98 7.20
N GLN A 48 30.55 -35.30 6.99
CA GLN A 48 30.16 -34.74 5.70
C GLN A 48 31.20 -33.74 5.17
N LYS A 49 31.71 -32.84 6.03
CA LYS A 49 32.78 -31.91 5.65
C LYS A 49 34.06 -32.65 5.26
N ARG A 50 34.38 -33.76 5.93
CA ARG A 50 35.52 -34.62 5.60
C ARG A 50 35.33 -35.28 4.24
N LEU A 51 34.18 -35.92 4.00
CA LEU A 51 33.83 -36.54 2.72
C LEU A 51 33.88 -35.53 1.58
N PHE A 52 33.27 -34.36 1.76
CA PHE A 52 33.30 -33.29 0.75
C PHE A 52 34.71 -32.78 0.45
N LYS A 53 35.58 -32.70 1.47
CA LYS A 53 36.99 -32.32 1.31
C LYS A 53 37.75 -33.40 0.55
N GLU A 54 37.50 -34.67 0.87
CA GLU A 54 38.08 -35.83 0.18
C GLU A 54 37.61 -35.90 -1.29
N GLU A 55 36.32 -35.68 -1.56
CA GLU A 55 35.76 -35.57 -2.91
C GLU A 55 36.39 -34.42 -3.69
N LYS A 56 36.47 -33.22 -3.11
CA LYS A 56 37.15 -32.07 -3.75
C LYS A 56 38.60 -32.37 -4.05
N ALA A 57 39.31 -33.05 -3.15
CA ALA A 57 40.70 -33.44 -3.35
C ALA A 57 40.83 -34.47 -4.49
N ARG A 58 39.95 -35.47 -4.53
CA ARG A 58 39.87 -36.45 -5.64
C ARG A 58 39.57 -35.76 -6.96
N GLN A 59 38.55 -34.91 -7.01
CA GLN A 59 38.19 -34.13 -8.20
C GLN A 59 39.34 -33.23 -8.66
N ALA A 60 40.06 -32.59 -7.73
CA ALA A 60 41.23 -31.77 -8.05
C ALA A 60 42.36 -32.61 -8.64
N ASN A 61 42.69 -33.75 -8.01
CA ASN A 61 43.71 -34.68 -8.49
C ASN A 61 43.35 -35.27 -9.86
N ASP A 62 42.10 -35.68 -10.07
CA ASP A 62 41.59 -36.19 -11.34
C ASP A 62 41.68 -35.11 -12.42
N ARG A 63 41.33 -33.86 -12.08
CA ARG A 63 41.46 -32.72 -12.98
C ARG A 63 42.92 -32.47 -13.35
N HIS A 64 43.84 -32.50 -12.37
CA HIS A 64 45.27 -32.38 -12.62
C HIS A 64 45.82 -33.51 -13.50
N ALA A 65 45.41 -34.75 -13.26
CA ALA A 65 45.80 -35.91 -14.05
C ALA A 65 45.29 -35.82 -15.49
N LYS A 66 44.00 -35.47 -15.68
CA LYS A 66 43.40 -35.26 -17.01
C LYS A 66 44.09 -34.14 -17.78
N ILE A 67 44.39 -33.02 -17.13
CA ILE A 67 45.11 -31.90 -17.75
C ILE A 67 46.53 -32.34 -18.17
N LYS A 68 47.26 -33.04 -17.30
CA LYS A 68 48.60 -33.56 -17.60
C LYS A 68 48.58 -34.55 -18.76
N ALA A 69 47.61 -35.46 -18.79
CA ALA A 69 47.44 -36.45 -19.85
C ALA A 69 47.04 -35.80 -21.19
N SER A 70 46.24 -34.74 -21.16
CA SER A 70 45.82 -34.01 -22.36
C SER A 70 46.91 -33.12 -22.97
N GLY A 71 48.06 -32.94 -22.30
CA GLY A 71 49.15 -32.08 -22.76
C GLY A 71 48.82 -30.59 -22.81
N LEU A 72 47.60 -30.17 -22.44
CA LEU A 72 47.18 -28.78 -22.40
C LEU A 72 47.86 -28.05 -21.24
N LYS A 73 48.64 -27.00 -21.55
CA LYS A 73 49.09 -26.03 -20.55
C LYS A 73 47.88 -25.24 -20.07
N MET A 74 47.53 -25.36 -18.78
CA MET A 74 46.55 -24.48 -18.14
C MET A 74 47.04 -23.03 -18.25
N LYS A 75 46.55 -22.28 -19.24
CA LYS A 75 46.64 -20.82 -19.20
C LYS A 75 45.63 -20.37 -18.16
N VAL A 76 46.11 -20.10 -16.95
CA VAL A 76 45.33 -19.30 -16.00
C VAL A 76 45.03 -18.00 -16.71
N ALA A 77 43.75 -17.74 -16.99
CA ALA A 77 43.31 -16.52 -17.63
C ALA A 77 43.56 -15.34 -16.67
N ARG A 78 44.80 -14.85 -16.63
CA ARG A 78 45.14 -13.59 -16.00
C ARG A 78 44.51 -12.50 -16.85
N LYS A 79 43.65 -11.69 -16.24
CA LYS A 79 43.10 -10.53 -16.93
C LYS A 79 44.25 -9.65 -17.39
N THR A 80 44.24 -9.27 -18.66
CA THR A 80 45.23 -8.33 -19.17
C THR A 80 45.01 -6.97 -18.50
N PRO A 81 46.04 -6.12 -18.37
CA PRO A 81 45.88 -4.78 -17.79
C PRO A 81 44.80 -3.96 -18.53
N LEU A 82 44.63 -4.17 -19.84
CA LEU A 82 43.57 -3.58 -20.64
C LEU A 82 42.16 -4.07 -20.24
N GLN A 83 42.01 -5.35 -19.93
CA GLN A 83 40.74 -5.90 -19.42
C GLN A 83 40.41 -5.37 -18.03
N LEU A 84 41.42 -5.17 -17.18
CA LEU A 84 41.22 -4.58 -15.86
C LEU A 84 40.77 -3.12 -15.98
N LEU A 85 41.42 -2.35 -16.85
CA LEU A 85 41.05 -0.96 -17.13
C LEU A 85 39.63 -0.85 -17.67
N GLY A 86 39.26 -1.67 -18.65
CA GLY A 86 37.91 -1.71 -19.20
C GLY A 86 36.85 -2.08 -18.15
N GLN A 87 37.15 -3.03 -17.28
CA GLN A 87 36.26 -3.41 -16.18
C GLN A 87 36.09 -2.27 -15.16
N THR A 88 37.18 -1.58 -14.80
CA THR A 88 37.14 -0.42 -13.90
C THR A 88 36.32 0.72 -14.51
N ILE A 89 36.52 1.05 -15.78
CA ILE A 89 35.75 2.08 -16.48
C ILE A 89 34.26 1.72 -16.51
N PHE A 90 33.94 0.47 -16.84
CA PHE A 90 32.56 0.02 -16.91
C PHE A 90 31.87 0.11 -15.54
N PHE A 91 32.53 -0.35 -14.48
CA PHE A 91 31.97 -0.26 -13.13
C PHE A 91 31.89 1.18 -12.62
N ALA A 92 32.86 2.04 -12.95
CA ALA A 92 32.80 3.45 -12.62
C ALA A 92 31.62 4.14 -13.31
N LEU A 93 31.41 3.87 -14.60
CA LEU A 93 30.26 4.39 -15.35
C LEU A 93 28.94 3.88 -14.77
N PHE A 94 28.87 2.59 -14.46
CA PHE A 94 27.69 2.01 -13.83
C PHE A 94 27.40 2.64 -12.46
N ALA A 95 28.43 2.81 -11.63
CA ALA A 95 28.28 3.47 -10.32
C ALA A 95 27.81 4.92 -10.47
N LEU A 96 28.32 5.66 -11.46
CA LEU A 96 27.86 7.01 -11.77
C LEU A 96 26.39 7.05 -12.17
N LEU A 97 25.94 6.12 -13.02
CA LEU A 97 24.53 6.01 -13.40
C LEU A 97 23.66 5.70 -12.18
N VAL A 98 24.09 4.78 -11.31
CA VAL A 98 23.37 4.47 -10.06
C VAL A 98 23.27 5.71 -9.17
N VAL A 99 24.37 6.45 -8.96
CA VAL A 99 24.37 7.67 -8.14
C VAL A 99 23.46 8.74 -8.75
N TYR A 100 23.53 8.95 -10.06
CA TYR A 100 22.70 9.91 -10.77
C TYR A 100 21.21 9.56 -10.66
N PHE A 101 20.82 8.34 -11.03
CA PHE A 101 19.42 7.90 -10.98
C PHE A 101 18.90 7.69 -9.55
N SER A 102 19.77 7.47 -8.56
CA SER A 102 19.39 7.39 -7.15
C SER A 102 19.06 8.75 -6.54
N SER A 103 19.57 9.84 -7.12
CA SER A 103 19.38 11.20 -6.58
C SER A 103 18.55 12.10 -7.50
N SER A 104 18.41 11.74 -8.77
CA SER A 104 17.72 12.53 -9.80
C SER A 104 17.00 11.63 -10.83
N PRO A 105 15.80 12.01 -11.30
CA PRO A 105 15.04 13.19 -10.91
C PRO A 105 14.36 13.03 -9.55
N VAL A 106 14.25 14.12 -8.80
CA VAL A 106 13.44 14.15 -7.58
C VAL A 106 11.98 13.94 -7.97
N TYR A 107 11.35 12.90 -7.44
CA TYR A 107 9.91 12.69 -7.64
C TYR A 107 9.14 13.75 -6.87
N VAL A 108 8.46 14.64 -7.60
CA VAL A 108 7.58 15.66 -7.03
C VAL A 108 6.15 15.16 -7.20
N ALA A 109 5.55 14.64 -6.12
CA ALA A 109 4.16 14.19 -6.15
C ALA A 109 3.18 15.36 -6.40
N HIS A 110 3.49 16.54 -5.86
CA HIS A 110 2.69 17.76 -5.99
C HIS A 110 3.59 18.98 -6.28
N PRO A 111 3.40 19.69 -7.40
CA PRO A 111 4.13 20.92 -7.70
C PRO A 111 4.03 21.90 -6.52
N PRO A 112 5.10 22.64 -6.21
CA PRO A 112 5.15 23.53 -5.04
C PRO A 112 4.12 24.67 -5.07
N GLU A 113 3.46 24.93 -6.20
CA GLU A 113 2.45 25.97 -6.35
C GLU A 113 1.02 25.44 -6.44
N GLN A 114 0.84 24.12 -6.34
CA GLN A 114 -0.46 23.47 -6.44
C GLN A 114 -0.93 22.97 -5.08
N ALA A 115 -2.24 23.10 -4.86
CA ALA A 115 -2.98 22.36 -3.85
C ALA A 115 -3.74 21.21 -4.53
N GLN A 116 -4.39 20.37 -3.74
CA GLN A 116 -5.16 19.23 -4.24
C GLN A 116 -6.54 19.19 -3.60
N VAL A 117 -7.56 18.96 -4.41
CA VAL A 117 -8.91 18.62 -3.94
C VAL A 117 -9.12 17.13 -4.20
N MET A 118 -9.45 16.38 -3.16
CA MET A 118 -9.65 14.94 -3.20
C MET A 118 -11.10 14.59 -2.82
N LEU A 119 -11.84 14.01 -3.75
CA LEU A 119 -13.15 13.42 -3.50
C LEU A 119 -12.94 11.99 -2.99
N SER A 120 -13.19 11.73 -1.71
CA SER A 120 -12.94 10.43 -1.09
C SER A 120 -13.97 10.07 -0.04
N PHE A 121 -14.99 9.30 -0.44
CA PHE A 121 -15.94 8.74 0.51
C PHE A 121 -16.63 7.49 -0.03
N THR A 122 -17.34 6.82 0.88
CA THR A 122 -18.20 5.68 0.58
C THR A 122 -19.58 5.95 1.18
N HIS A 123 -20.60 5.78 0.36
CA HIS A 123 -21.99 5.96 0.76
C HIS A 123 -22.86 4.91 0.07
N ALA A 124 -23.95 4.50 0.71
CA ALA A 124 -24.89 3.55 0.14
C ALA A 124 -26.11 4.30 -0.36
N GLY A 125 -26.33 4.31 -1.67
CA GLY A 125 -27.53 4.90 -2.26
C GLY A 125 -28.81 4.29 -1.71
N GLN A 126 -29.92 5.00 -1.86
CA GLN A 126 -31.23 4.54 -1.42
C GLN A 126 -31.62 3.24 -2.11
N HIS A 127 -32.54 2.51 -1.49
CA HIS A 127 -33.10 1.31 -2.09
C HIS A 127 -33.85 1.67 -3.36
N ARG A 128 -33.65 0.87 -4.42
CA ARG A 128 -34.25 1.12 -5.73
C ARG A 128 -35.78 1.02 -5.71
N GLU A 129 -36.30 0.13 -4.88
CA GLU A 129 -37.72 0.01 -4.60
C GLU A 129 -37.98 0.30 -3.13
N GLU A 130 -39.03 1.09 -2.86
CA GLU A 130 -39.49 1.34 -1.50
C GLU A 130 -39.86 0.04 -0.78
N CYS A 131 -39.54 -0.01 0.51
CA CYS A 131 -39.89 -1.15 1.35
C CYS A 131 -41.41 -1.27 1.51
N LYS A 132 -41.99 -2.36 1.03
CA LYS A 132 -43.43 -2.63 1.14
C LYS A 132 -43.76 -3.38 2.41
N LYS A 133 -44.74 -2.89 3.17
CA LYS A 133 -45.36 -3.63 4.28
C LYS A 133 -46.25 -4.73 3.70
N ARG A 134 -46.05 -5.96 4.15
CA ARG A 134 -46.90 -7.09 3.77
C ARG A 134 -48.15 -7.15 4.64
N THR A 135 -49.29 -7.46 4.03
CA THR A 135 -50.55 -7.64 4.76
C THR A 135 -50.56 -8.99 5.50
N ARG A 136 -51.46 -9.14 6.48
CA ARG A 136 -51.60 -10.39 7.26
C ARG A 136 -51.93 -11.59 6.37
N GLU A 137 -52.72 -11.38 5.32
CA GLU A 137 -53.09 -12.41 4.35
C GLU A 137 -51.90 -12.89 3.51
N GLU A 138 -51.03 -11.95 3.10
CA GLU A 138 -49.78 -12.28 2.38
C GLU A 138 -48.79 -13.02 3.27
N LEU A 139 -48.68 -12.66 4.55
CA LEU A 139 -47.85 -13.35 5.53
C LEU A 139 -48.37 -14.76 5.83
N ALA A 140 -49.69 -14.95 5.90
CA ALA A 140 -50.28 -16.26 6.11
C ALA A 140 -49.97 -17.25 4.97
N LYS A 141 -49.92 -16.74 3.72
CA LYS A 141 -49.52 -17.50 2.53
C LYS A 141 -48.04 -17.91 2.50
N LEU A 142 -47.19 -17.25 3.30
CA LEU A 142 -45.76 -17.58 3.41
C LEU A 142 -45.55 -18.68 4.47
N ALA A 143 -44.54 -19.53 4.24
CA ALA A 143 -44.06 -20.50 5.23
C ALA A 143 -43.63 -19.79 6.53
N ALA A 144 -43.78 -20.44 7.68
CA ALA A 144 -43.62 -19.82 9.01
C ALA A 144 -42.26 -19.11 9.20
N ASN A 145 -41.19 -19.66 8.64
CA ASN A 145 -39.82 -19.10 8.69
C ASN A 145 -39.58 -17.91 7.73
N MET A 146 -40.50 -17.65 6.79
CA MET A 146 -40.36 -16.63 5.74
C MET A 146 -41.31 -15.44 5.93
N ARG A 147 -42.03 -15.36 7.05
CA ARG A 147 -43.05 -14.32 7.36
C ARG A 147 -42.43 -12.99 7.82
N ALA A 148 -41.50 -12.45 7.05
CA ALA A 148 -40.95 -11.11 7.30
C ALA A 148 -42.00 -10.04 6.95
N PRO A 149 -42.34 -9.12 7.88
CA PRO A 149 -43.41 -8.13 7.70
C PRO A 149 -43.07 -7.05 6.66
N MET A 150 -41.78 -6.84 6.38
CA MET A 150 -41.28 -5.88 5.39
C MET A 150 -40.64 -6.63 4.22
N LYS A 151 -40.93 -6.20 3.00
CA LYS A 151 -40.24 -6.60 1.77
C LYS A 151 -39.49 -5.40 1.20
N CYS A 152 -38.19 -5.33 1.45
CA CYS A 152 -37.30 -4.34 0.85
C CYS A 152 -36.53 -4.96 -0.32
N SER A 153 -36.40 -4.24 -1.43
CA SER A 153 -35.44 -4.61 -2.47
C SER A 153 -34.02 -4.44 -1.94
N ARG A 154 -33.11 -5.35 -2.29
CA ARG A 154 -31.70 -5.23 -1.90
C ARG A 154 -30.92 -4.31 -2.85
N GLU A 155 -31.36 -4.20 -4.12
CA GLU A 155 -30.69 -3.36 -5.11
C GLU A 155 -30.77 -1.88 -4.70
N ARG A 156 -29.65 -1.18 -4.82
CA ARG A 156 -29.51 0.24 -4.51
C ARG A 156 -29.33 1.08 -5.76
N TRP A 157 -29.69 2.35 -5.68
CA TRP A 157 -29.37 3.32 -6.72
C TRP A 157 -27.85 3.56 -6.79
N PRO A 158 -27.30 3.83 -7.98
CA PRO A 158 -25.93 4.32 -8.09
C PRO A 158 -25.84 5.71 -7.48
N LEU A 159 -24.65 6.06 -7.00
CA LEU A 159 -24.37 7.43 -6.60
C LEU A 159 -23.90 8.22 -7.81
N ILE A 160 -24.47 9.40 -8.01
CA ILE A 160 -24.02 10.33 -9.03
C ILE A 160 -23.51 11.57 -8.31
N ILE A 161 -22.35 12.07 -8.71
CA ILE A 161 -21.73 13.25 -8.11
C ILE A 161 -21.41 14.29 -9.17
N ASP A 162 -21.65 15.54 -8.79
CA ASP A 162 -21.10 16.72 -9.42
C ASP A 162 -20.16 17.44 -8.47
N LEU A 163 -18.99 17.81 -8.97
CA LEU A 163 -18.03 18.67 -8.28
C LEU A 163 -17.68 19.84 -9.19
N ALA A 164 -18.01 21.04 -8.73
CA ALA A 164 -17.60 22.30 -9.35
C ALA A 164 -16.62 23.04 -8.45
N LEU A 165 -15.59 23.61 -9.08
CA LEU A 165 -14.61 24.50 -8.47
C LEU A 165 -14.68 25.83 -9.19
N ASP A 166 -14.83 26.92 -8.43
CA ASP A 166 -14.91 28.29 -8.95
C ASP A 166 -15.99 28.48 -10.03
N GLY A 167 -17.13 27.80 -9.86
CA GLY A 167 -18.25 27.83 -10.80
C GLY A 167 -18.06 26.97 -12.06
N LYS A 168 -16.91 26.31 -12.24
CA LYS A 168 -16.66 25.36 -13.33
C LYS A 168 -16.84 23.93 -12.85
N ASN A 169 -17.68 23.15 -13.54
CA ASN A 169 -17.80 21.71 -13.26
C ASN A 169 -16.48 20.99 -13.63
N VAL A 170 -15.79 20.46 -12.63
CA VAL A 170 -14.51 19.74 -12.80
C VAL A 170 -14.72 18.23 -12.85
N TYR A 171 -15.83 17.73 -12.31
CA TYR A 171 -16.14 16.31 -12.34
C TYR A 171 -17.63 16.03 -12.28
N ARG A 172 -18.08 15.14 -13.17
CA ARG A 172 -19.37 14.47 -13.10
C ARG A 172 -19.14 12.97 -13.27
N GLY A 173 -19.57 12.18 -12.29
CA GLY A 173 -19.31 10.74 -12.29
C GLY A 173 -20.42 9.94 -11.62
N ALA A 174 -20.51 8.66 -11.97
CA ALA A 174 -21.46 7.73 -11.37
C ALA A 174 -20.72 6.51 -10.80
N ALA A 175 -20.95 6.18 -9.53
CA ALA A 175 -20.41 5.01 -8.85
C ALA A 175 -21.54 3.99 -8.62
N ARG A 176 -21.39 2.81 -9.24
CA ARG A 176 -22.36 1.72 -9.08
C ARG A 176 -22.17 1.00 -7.73
N PRO A 177 -23.26 0.51 -7.11
CA PRO A 177 -23.15 -0.25 -5.87
C PRO A 177 -22.31 -1.51 -6.05
N ALA A 178 -21.45 -1.80 -5.08
CA ALA A 178 -20.67 -3.03 -5.07
C ALA A 178 -21.55 -4.29 -4.90
N GLY A 179 -20.99 -5.45 -5.25
CA GLY A 179 -21.60 -6.76 -5.06
C GLY A 179 -22.43 -7.26 -6.25
N LEU A 180 -22.55 -8.59 -6.36
CA LEU A 180 -23.28 -9.26 -7.47
C LEU A 180 -24.76 -8.86 -7.51
N SER A 181 -25.35 -8.57 -6.35
CA SER A 181 -26.74 -8.15 -6.20
C SER A 181 -26.91 -6.62 -6.18
N LYS A 182 -25.82 -5.86 -6.37
CA LYS A 182 -25.80 -4.39 -6.33
C LYS A 182 -26.43 -3.79 -5.05
N ASP A 183 -26.15 -4.43 -3.92
CA ASP A 183 -26.68 -4.08 -2.61
C ASP A 183 -25.63 -3.47 -1.67
N GLY A 184 -24.38 -3.42 -2.13
CA GLY A 184 -23.25 -2.82 -1.42
C GLY A 184 -23.21 -1.30 -1.50
N HIS A 185 -22.10 -0.75 -1.02
CA HIS A 185 -21.85 0.69 -1.07
C HIS A 185 -21.29 1.10 -2.42
N SER A 186 -21.46 2.37 -2.76
CA SER A 186 -20.75 3.04 -3.84
C SER A 186 -19.64 3.90 -3.23
N SER A 187 -18.49 3.96 -3.90
CA SER A 187 -17.34 4.72 -3.45
C SER A 187 -16.83 5.64 -4.55
N PHE A 188 -16.31 6.79 -4.13
CA PHE A 188 -15.60 7.72 -5.00
C PHE A 188 -14.20 7.93 -4.46
N TYR A 189 -13.24 7.91 -5.38
CA TYR A 189 -11.87 8.31 -5.14
C TYR A 189 -11.36 9.02 -6.38
N GLN A 190 -11.31 10.35 -6.32
CA GLN A 190 -10.82 11.17 -7.42
C GLN A 190 -10.02 12.34 -6.89
N GLN A 191 -8.94 12.67 -7.59
CA GLN A 191 -8.03 13.75 -7.22
C GLN A 191 -7.99 14.80 -8.31
N PHE A 192 -7.99 16.07 -7.90
CA PHE A 192 -7.98 17.24 -8.77
C PHE A 192 -6.87 18.19 -8.31
N PRO A 193 -5.81 18.39 -9.12
CA PRO A 193 -4.84 19.44 -8.85
C PRO A 193 -5.48 20.81 -9.06
N VAL A 194 -5.28 21.72 -8.11
CA VAL A 194 -5.76 23.10 -8.15
C VAL A 194 -4.61 24.06 -7.83
N THR A 195 -4.76 25.32 -8.20
CA THR A 195 -3.81 26.35 -7.77
C THR A 195 -3.89 26.55 -6.25
N ALA A 196 -2.82 27.00 -5.60
CA ALA A 196 -2.95 27.48 -4.22
C ALA A 196 -3.75 28.80 -4.18
N GLY A 197 -4.58 28.98 -3.17
CA GLY A 197 -5.38 30.17 -2.92
C GLY A 197 -6.86 29.89 -2.64
N LYS A 198 -7.69 30.93 -2.80
CA LYS A 198 -9.12 30.87 -2.52
C LYS A 198 -9.86 30.15 -3.64
N HIS A 199 -10.64 29.15 -3.25
CA HIS A 199 -11.49 28.38 -4.14
C HIS A 199 -12.91 28.28 -3.60
N ARG A 200 -13.90 28.35 -4.49
CA ARG A 200 -15.29 28.03 -4.18
C ARG A 200 -15.57 26.59 -4.57
N VAL A 201 -15.77 25.74 -3.57
CA VAL A 201 -16.07 24.31 -3.75
C VAL A 201 -17.57 24.11 -3.70
N LYS A 202 -18.13 23.46 -4.72
CA LYS A 202 -19.52 23.04 -4.76
C LYS A 202 -19.58 21.55 -5.11
N VAL A 203 -20.07 20.74 -4.18
CA VAL A 203 -20.27 19.31 -4.38
C VAL A 203 -21.75 18.97 -4.22
N GLY A 204 -22.26 18.16 -5.13
CA GLY A 204 -23.63 17.67 -5.10
C GLY A 204 -23.67 16.17 -5.36
N MET A 205 -24.59 15.48 -4.70
CA MET A 205 -24.79 14.04 -4.84
C MET A 205 -26.26 13.70 -5.04
N TRP A 206 -26.50 12.74 -5.93
CA TRP A 206 -27.75 12.00 -6.05
C TRP A 206 -27.54 10.58 -5.55
N ASP A 207 -28.45 10.13 -4.70
CA ASP A 207 -28.44 8.79 -4.10
C ASP A 207 -29.76 8.03 -4.32
N SER A 208 -30.74 8.68 -4.96
CA SER A 208 -32.12 8.19 -5.08
C SER A 208 -32.58 7.92 -6.50
N ARG A 209 -31.77 8.22 -7.53
CA ARG A 209 -32.13 8.12 -8.95
C ARG A 209 -30.90 7.98 -9.85
N ASP A 210 -31.09 7.44 -11.06
CA ASP A 210 -30.05 7.33 -12.09
C ASP A 210 -30.11 8.44 -13.15
N THR A 211 -31.28 9.06 -13.32
CA THR A 211 -31.51 10.16 -14.26
C THR A 211 -31.54 11.46 -13.50
N VAL A 212 -30.53 12.31 -13.71
CA VAL A 212 -30.29 13.51 -12.92
C VAL A 212 -30.43 14.78 -13.74
N SER A 213 -31.01 15.81 -13.13
CA SER A 213 -31.07 17.17 -13.68
C SER A 213 -30.17 18.09 -12.87
N PRO A 214 -29.42 19.01 -13.51
CA PRO A 214 -28.55 19.94 -12.78
C PRO A 214 -29.33 20.72 -11.71
N GLY A 215 -28.79 20.76 -10.49
CA GLY A 215 -29.32 21.58 -9.39
C GLY A 215 -30.29 20.86 -8.44
N ASP A 216 -30.85 19.71 -8.83
CA ASP A 216 -31.81 18.94 -8.02
C ASP A 216 -31.10 17.84 -7.19
N HIS A 217 -30.07 18.21 -6.42
CA HIS A 217 -29.25 17.26 -5.68
C HIS A 217 -29.94 16.80 -4.39
N ASP A 218 -29.80 15.52 -4.04
CA ASP A 218 -30.28 14.99 -2.75
C ASP A 218 -29.44 15.55 -1.60
N PHE A 219 -28.14 15.71 -1.83
CA PHE A 219 -27.21 16.36 -0.92
C PHE A 219 -26.38 17.40 -1.66
N ILE A 220 -26.15 18.55 -1.03
CA ILE A 220 -25.36 19.64 -1.60
C ILE A 220 -24.54 20.33 -0.52
N LEU A 221 -23.32 20.70 -0.88
CA LEU A 221 -22.47 21.59 -0.10
C LEU A 221 -21.85 22.62 -1.03
N GLU A 222 -21.86 23.88 -0.60
CA GLU A 222 -21.14 24.97 -1.25
C GLU A 222 -20.37 25.73 -0.17
N ARG A 223 -19.05 25.84 -0.33
CA ARG A 223 -18.18 26.49 0.67
C ARG A 223 -16.96 27.13 0.00
N ASP A 224 -16.58 28.29 0.51
CA ASP A 224 -15.31 28.93 0.18
C ASP A 224 -14.21 28.38 1.09
N VAL A 225 -13.09 27.98 0.48
CA VAL A 225 -11.89 27.44 1.14
C VAL A 225 -10.66 28.21 0.67
N ASP A 226 -9.65 28.33 1.51
CA ASP A 226 -8.36 28.94 1.17
C ASP A 226 -7.29 27.87 1.32
N LEU A 227 -6.76 27.40 0.17
CA LEU A 227 -5.84 26.26 0.12
C LEU A 227 -4.40 26.73 0.00
N ALA A 228 -3.58 26.40 0.99
CA ALA A 228 -2.16 26.61 0.93
C ALA A 228 -1.50 25.67 -0.11
N ALA A 229 -0.31 26.05 -0.58
CA ALA A 229 0.50 25.20 -1.44
C ALA A 229 0.77 23.85 -0.77
N ARG A 230 0.59 22.75 -1.52
CA ARG A 230 0.70 21.35 -1.07
C ARG A 230 -0.33 20.93 -0.02
N GLU A 231 -1.37 21.74 0.21
CA GLU A 231 -2.51 21.33 1.02
C GLU A 231 -3.42 20.39 0.22
N ILE A 232 -3.97 19.40 0.91
CA ILE A 232 -4.91 18.44 0.34
C ILE A 232 -6.24 18.63 1.06
N LEU A 233 -7.22 19.18 0.36
CA LEU A 233 -8.60 19.26 0.82
C LEU A 233 -9.31 17.95 0.50
N VAL A 234 -9.84 17.28 1.52
CA VAL A 234 -10.61 16.06 1.38
C VAL A 234 -12.10 16.36 1.47
N ILE A 235 -12.82 16.04 0.41
CA ILE A 235 -14.28 16.08 0.35
C ILE A 235 -14.79 14.69 0.75
N GLY A 236 -15.29 14.61 1.99
CA GLY A 236 -15.90 13.42 2.58
C GLY A 236 -17.42 13.51 2.63
N PHE A 237 -18.07 12.43 3.07
CA PHE A 237 -19.50 12.40 3.37
C PHE A 237 -19.75 11.68 4.69
N ASP A 238 -20.35 12.36 5.65
CA ASP A 238 -20.77 11.77 6.91
C ASP A 238 -22.13 11.08 6.71
N ASN A 239 -22.10 9.75 6.71
CA ASN A 239 -23.29 8.92 6.55
C ASN A 239 -24.28 9.01 7.72
N ALA A 240 -23.81 9.32 8.93
CA ALA A 240 -24.66 9.42 10.12
C ALA A 240 -25.35 10.78 10.17
N ALA A 241 -24.60 11.84 9.85
CA ALA A 241 -25.10 13.20 9.89
C ALA A 241 -25.72 13.69 8.56
N GLY A 242 -25.55 12.94 7.47
CA GLY A 242 -26.19 13.20 6.18
C GLY A 242 -25.69 14.47 5.49
N HIS A 243 -24.41 14.80 5.62
CA HIS A 243 -23.83 15.99 4.98
C HIS A 243 -22.38 15.76 4.54
N PHE A 244 -21.92 16.60 3.62
CA PHE A 244 -20.53 16.59 3.16
C PHE A 244 -19.60 17.21 4.20
N THR A 245 -18.42 16.63 4.37
CA THR A 245 -17.33 17.16 5.19
C THR A 245 -16.20 17.65 4.30
N LEU A 246 -15.51 18.70 4.78
CA LEU A 246 -14.32 19.26 4.15
C LEU A 246 -13.23 19.27 5.21
N GLU A 247 -12.21 18.43 5.02
CA GLU A 247 -11.10 18.20 5.95
C GLU A 247 -9.74 18.45 5.30
#